data_AF-A0A6J5Y4V9-F1
#
_entry.id   AF-A0A6J5Y4V9-F1
#
_cell.length_a   1.000
_cell.length_b   1.000
_cell.length_c   1.000
_cell.angle_alpha   90.00
_cell.angle_beta   90.00
_cell.angle_gamma   90.00
#
_symmetry.space_group_name_H-M   'P 1'
#
loop_
_entity.id
_entity.type
_entity.pdbx_description
1 polymer ?
#
loop_
_entity_poly.entity_id
_entity_poly.type
_entity_poly.pdbx_seq_one_letter_code
_entity_poly.pdbx_strand_id
1 'polypeptide(L)'
;MKLLRSSSNPWRGYAISRVFGALFYSTEVLPSSSSPPFELLHSRIWQIRNPRDSILPVLRQWRVEGGDVKQPELQGFIKRLRGYRRYCHALQISEWMSDEMKHVLRPGDIAVRLDLTSKVHGLEEAERYFDSIPESLKVVPVYGALLYCYAKHNCLEKAESVFEKMKELGFLKVPLCYNTMLNLYSQMGKHGKPLRM
;
A
#
# COMPACT_ATOMS: atom_id res chain seq x y z
N MET A 1 21.12 9.88 26.37
CA MET A 1 21.30 8.69 25.53
C MET A 1 19.93 8.15 25.10
N LYS A 2 19.76 7.95 23.78
CA LYS A 2 18.69 7.22 23.04
C LYS A 2 17.22 7.49 23.39
N LEU A 3 16.61 8.43 22.64
CA LEU A 3 15.17 8.52 22.44
C LEU A 3 14.72 7.45 21.42
N LEU A 4 13.83 6.55 21.86
CA LEU A 4 13.11 5.61 21.00
C LEU A 4 12.14 6.39 20.10
N ARG A 5 12.45 6.47 18.80
CA ARG A 5 11.47 6.86 17.77
C ARG A 5 10.42 5.76 17.64
N SER A 6 9.31 5.91 18.36
CA SER A 6 8.08 5.18 18.06
C SER A 6 7.47 5.75 16.77
N SER A 7 7.73 5.10 15.64
CA SER A 7 7.00 5.36 14.40
C SER A 7 5.67 4.62 14.45
N SER A 8 4.67 5.25 15.05
CA SER A 8 3.28 4.79 15.00
C SER A 8 2.77 4.88 13.55
N ASN A 9 2.65 3.73 12.90
CA ASN A 9 2.03 3.59 11.58
C ASN A 9 0.51 3.79 11.69
N PRO A 10 -0.08 4.85 11.09
CA PRO A 10 -1.51 5.14 11.22
C PRO A 10 -2.42 4.16 10.47
N TRP A 11 -1.86 3.24 9.67
CA TRP A 11 -2.58 2.30 8.80
C TRP A 11 -3.00 0.99 9.49
N ARG A 12 -3.12 0.98 10.82
CA ARG A 12 -3.61 -0.19 11.58
C ARG A 12 -5.15 -0.29 11.62
N GLY A 13 -5.87 0.70 11.08
CA GLY A 13 -7.32 0.85 11.23
C GLY A 13 -8.23 0.15 10.22
N TYR A 14 -7.71 -0.55 9.21
CA TYR A 14 -8.52 -1.32 8.26
C TYR A 14 -8.06 -2.78 8.20
N ALA A 15 -8.13 -3.46 9.35
CA ALA A 15 -7.93 -4.91 9.44
C ALA A 15 -9.17 -5.55 10.06
N ILE A 16 -9.99 -6.17 9.22
CA ILE A 16 -10.88 -7.26 9.62
C ILE A 16 -10.00 -8.41 10.13
N SER A 17 -10.41 -8.95 11.27
CA SER A 17 -10.01 -10.21 11.91
C SER A 17 -8.68 -10.26 12.67
N ARG A 18 -8.80 -10.25 14.01
CA ARG A 18 -7.97 -11.06 14.90
C ARG A 18 -8.80 -12.28 15.31
N VAL A 19 -8.30 -13.45 14.89
CA VAL A 19 -8.30 -14.72 15.63
C VAL A 19 -9.67 -15.35 15.91
N PHE A 20 -10.09 -16.22 14.99
CA PHE A 20 -10.79 -17.44 15.38
C PHE A 20 -9.77 -18.57 15.59
N GLY A 21 -9.95 -19.29 16.70
CA GLY A 21 -9.80 -20.74 16.73
C GLY A 21 -8.40 -21.28 16.95
N ALA A 22 -7.97 -21.33 18.21
CA ALA A 22 -7.28 -22.53 18.68
C ALA A 22 -8.24 -23.73 18.52
N LEU A 23 -7.75 -24.81 17.90
CA LEU A 23 -8.22 -26.21 17.80
C LEU A 23 -7.62 -26.72 16.48
N PHE A 24 -6.68 -27.67 16.41
CA PHE A 24 -6.65 -28.98 17.05
C PHE A 24 -5.21 -29.44 17.31
N TYR A 25 -5.02 -30.15 18.43
CA TYR A 25 -3.89 -31.04 18.64
C TYR A 25 -4.19 -32.43 18.02
N SER A 26 -3.09 -33.09 17.65
CA SER A 26 -2.87 -34.54 17.53
C SER A 26 -2.88 -35.21 16.15
N THR A 27 -1.95 -36.16 16.08
CA THR A 27 -1.24 -36.77 14.96
C THR A 27 -2.00 -37.92 14.31
N GLU A 28 -2.01 -38.01 12.97
CA GLU A 28 -1.89 -39.27 12.20
C GLU A 28 -1.24 -38.98 10.83
N VAL A 29 -0.51 -39.97 10.30
CA VAL A 29 0.39 -39.87 9.14
C VAL A 29 -0.26 -40.48 7.89
N LEU A 30 -0.07 -39.82 6.71
CA LEU A 30 -0.32 -40.19 5.28
C LEU A 30 -1.50 -39.49 4.58
N PRO A 31 -1.48 -39.30 3.23
CA PRO A 31 -0.38 -39.15 2.28
C PRO A 31 -0.37 -37.74 1.59
N SER A 32 0.74 -37.40 0.93
CA SER A 32 1.04 -36.18 0.16
C SER A 32 -0.13 -35.22 -0.15
N SER A 33 -0.36 -34.25 0.74
CA SER A 33 -1.20 -33.08 0.49
C SER A 33 -0.39 -32.08 -0.34
N SER A 34 -0.76 -31.89 -1.61
CA SER A 34 -0.24 -30.78 -2.41
C SER A 34 -0.62 -29.48 -1.71
N SER A 35 0.37 -28.72 -1.24
CA SER A 35 0.14 -27.44 -0.58
C SER A 35 -0.74 -26.54 -1.46
N PRO A 36 -1.68 -25.78 -0.87
CA PRO A 36 -2.61 -24.98 -1.67
C PRO A 36 -1.84 -23.99 -2.56
N PRO A 37 -2.38 -23.64 -3.74
CA PRO A 37 -1.72 -22.76 -4.71
C PRO A 37 -1.17 -21.47 -4.09
N PHE A 38 -1.91 -20.89 -3.13
CA PHE A 38 -1.49 -19.71 -2.36
C PHE A 38 -0.17 -19.90 -1.59
N GLU A 39 0.03 -21.03 -0.91
CA GLU A 39 1.24 -21.29 -0.12
C GLU A 39 2.45 -21.56 -1.01
N LEU A 40 2.23 -22.18 -2.17
CA LEU A 40 3.27 -22.40 -3.17
C LEU A 40 3.73 -21.07 -3.80
N LEU A 41 2.79 -20.22 -4.22
CA LEU A 41 3.14 -18.89 -4.74
C LEU A 41 3.77 -18.00 -3.66
N HIS A 42 3.25 -18.05 -2.43
CA HIS A 42 3.82 -17.35 -1.28
C HIS A 42 5.28 -17.76 -1.05
N SER A 43 5.57 -19.06 -1.03
CA SER A 43 6.92 -19.60 -0.87
C SER A 43 7.85 -19.10 -1.99
N ARG A 44 7.41 -19.15 -3.25
CA ARG A 44 8.21 -18.68 -4.41
C ARG A 44 8.51 -17.18 -4.35
N ILE A 45 7.54 -16.35 -4.00
CA ILE A 45 7.73 -14.90 -3.83
C ILE A 45 8.69 -14.61 -2.66
N TRP A 46 8.61 -15.39 -1.58
CA TRP A 46 9.47 -15.22 -0.41
C TRP A 46 10.91 -15.69 -0.59
N GLN A 47 11.14 -16.66 -1.49
CA GLN A 47 12.49 -17.10 -1.85
C GLN A 47 13.30 -16.00 -2.55
N ILE A 48 12.64 -14.99 -3.12
CA ILE A 48 13.32 -13.79 -3.61
C ILE A 48 13.76 -12.98 -2.38
N ARG A 49 15.01 -13.18 -1.95
CA ARG A 49 15.56 -12.54 -0.74
C ARG A 49 16.08 -11.13 -1.01
N ASN A 50 16.54 -10.85 -2.22
CA ASN A 50 17.06 -9.54 -2.59
C ASN A 50 15.92 -8.59 -2.98
N PRO A 51 15.77 -7.42 -2.32
CA PRO A 51 14.78 -6.40 -2.66
C PRO A 51 14.87 -5.86 -4.10
N ARG A 52 16.02 -6.02 -4.75
CA ARG A 52 16.27 -5.54 -6.12
C ARG A 52 15.84 -6.52 -7.21
N ASP A 53 15.69 -7.80 -6.88
CA ASP A 53 15.35 -8.83 -7.86
C ASP A 53 13.86 -8.72 -8.20
N SER A 54 13.49 -8.79 -9.48
CA SER A 54 12.08 -8.68 -9.88
C SER A 54 11.30 -9.94 -9.50
N ILE A 55 10.07 -9.76 -9.01
CA ILE A 55 9.13 -10.86 -8.75
C ILE A 55 8.28 -11.22 -9.97
N LEU A 56 8.34 -10.43 -11.04
CA LEU A 56 7.54 -10.62 -12.25
C LEU A 56 7.79 -11.97 -12.94
N PRO A 57 9.04 -12.49 -13.06
CA PRO A 57 9.26 -13.81 -13.65
C PRO A 57 8.53 -14.92 -12.92
N VAL A 58 8.48 -14.84 -11.58
CA VAL A 58 7.77 -15.82 -10.74
C VAL A 58 6.25 -15.74 -10.96
N LEU A 59 5.69 -14.54 -11.04
CA LEU A 59 4.25 -14.34 -11.28
C LEU A 59 3.83 -14.80 -12.69
N ARG A 60 4.65 -14.51 -13.70
CA ARG A 60 4.41 -14.97 -15.09
C ARG A 60 4.51 -16.48 -15.20
N GLN A 61 5.55 -17.06 -14.62
CA GLN A 61 5.74 -18.51 -14.59
C GLN A 61 4.56 -19.21 -13.91
N TRP A 62 4.07 -18.67 -12.80
CA TRP A 62 2.90 -19.18 -12.09
C TRP A 62 1.63 -19.16 -12.95
N ARG A 63 1.44 -18.09 -13.75
CA ARG A 63 0.32 -18.01 -14.71
C ARG A 63 0.42 -19.07 -15.81
N VAL A 64 1.62 -19.31 -16.35
CA VAL A 64 1.86 -20.34 -17.38
C VAL A 64 1.59 -21.74 -16.84
N GLU A 65 1.88 -21.98 -15.56
CA GLU A 65 1.55 -23.23 -14.87
C GLU A 65 0.05 -23.44 -14.61
N GLY A 66 -0.82 -22.51 -15.06
CA GLY A 66 -2.27 -22.59 -14.88
C GLY A 66 -2.73 -22.23 -13.47
N GLY A 67 -1.89 -21.60 -12.67
CA GLY A 67 -2.25 -21.14 -11.33
C GLY A 67 -3.28 -20.01 -11.40
N ASP A 68 -4.49 -20.25 -10.87
CA ASP A 68 -5.46 -19.19 -10.61
C ASP A 68 -4.90 -18.27 -9.51
N VAL A 69 -4.90 -16.96 -9.75
CA VAL A 69 -4.44 -15.97 -8.79
C VAL A 69 -5.55 -14.97 -8.57
N LYS A 70 -6.18 -15.07 -7.40
CA LYS A 70 -7.32 -14.21 -7.07
C LYS A 70 -6.83 -12.86 -6.54
N GLN A 71 -7.58 -11.81 -6.86
CA GLN A 71 -7.31 -10.44 -6.40
C GLN A 71 -7.05 -10.32 -4.88
N PRO A 72 -7.82 -10.98 -3.99
CA PRO A 72 -7.57 -10.89 -2.54
C PRO A 72 -6.23 -11.48 -2.11
N GLU A 73 -5.72 -12.50 -2.81
CA GLU A 73 -4.43 -13.12 -2.51
C GLU A 73 -3.29 -12.15 -2.82
N LEU A 74 -3.37 -11.48 -3.98
CA LEU A 74 -2.43 -10.43 -4.38
C LEU A 74 -2.44 -9.24 -3.43
N GLN A 75 -3.62 -8.78 -3.03
CA GLN A 75 -3.76 -7.75 -2.00
C GLN A 75 -3.12 -8.20 -0.67
N GLY A 76 -3.25 -9.48 -0.31
CA GLY A 76 -2.59 -10.10 0.83
C GLY A 76 -1.06 -10.08 0.72
N PHE A 77 -0.50 -10.39 -0.46
CA PHE A 77 0.95 -10.27 -0.72
C PHE A 77 1.41 -8.82 -0.61
N ILE A 78 0.74 -7.88 -1.27
CA ILE A 78 1.05 -6.44 -1.20
C ILE A 78 1.07 -5.96 0.25
N LYS A 79 0.04 -6.31 1.05
CA LYS A 79 -0.06 -5.92 2.45
C LYS A 79 1.12 -6.46 3.27
N ARG A 80 1.47 -7.74 3.10
CA ARG A 80 2.63 -8.35 3.79
C ARG A 80 3.93 -7.67 3.38
N LEU A 81 4.19 -7.53 2.08
CA LEU A 81 5.41 -6.91 1.54
C LEU A 81 5.60 -5.47 2.02
N ARG A 82 4.51 -4.68 2.09
CA ARG A 82 4.53 -3.32 2.67
C ARG A 82 4.91 -3.32 4.15
N GLY A 83 4.45 -4.31 4.92
CA GLY A 83 4.84 -4.51 6.32
C GLY A 83 6.35 -4.76 6.48
N TYR A 84 6.94 -5.53 5.57
CA TYR A 84 8.39 -5.79 5.52
C TYR A 84 9.19 -4.72 4.76
N ARG A 85 8.57 -3.61 4.36
CA ARG A 85 9.18 -2.52 3.57
C ARG A 85 9.75 -2.95 2.21
N ARG A 86 9.29 -4.07 1.66
CA ARG A 86 9.62 -4.54 0.31
C ARG A 86 8.74 -3.82 -0.72
N TYR A 87 8.90 -2.50 -0.83
CA TYR A 87 8.01 -1.65 -1.63
C TYR A 87 8.13 -1.90 -3.13
N CYS A 88 9.34 -2.17 -3.65
CA CYS A 88 9.53 -2.49 -5.07
C CYS A 88 8.72 -3.74 -5.49
N HIS A 89 8.79 -4.80 -4.69
CA HIS A 89 8.01 -6.02 -4.93
C HIS A 89 6.51 -5.78 -4.79
N ALA A 90 6.08 -5.02 -3.79
CA ALA A 90 4.68 -4.68 -3.63
C ALA A 90 4.15 -3.87 -4.82
N LEU A 91 4.95 -2.96 -5.37
CA LEU A 91 4.61 -2.17 -6.55
C LEU A 91 4.49 -3.06 -7.78
N GLN A 92 5.46 -3.95 -8.02
CA GLN A 92 5.44 -4.90 -9.13
C GLN A 92 4.19 -5.80 -9.12
N ILE A 93 3.75 -6.32 -7.97
CA ILE A 93 2.47 -7.05 -7.88
C ILE A 93 1.31 -6.12 -8.21
N SER A 94 1.33 -4.90 -7.68
CA SER A 94 0.27 -3.95 -7.95
C SER A 94 0.15 -3.70 -9.45
N GLU A 95 1.21 -3.28 -10.15
CA GLU A 95 1.23 -3.05 -11.61
C GLU A 95 0.77 -4.28 -12.39
N TRP A 96 1.27 -5.46 -12.02
CA TRP A 96 0.85 -6.72 -12.64
C TRP A 96 -0.66 -6.99 -12.55
N MET A 97 -1.32 -6.56 -11.45
CA MET A 97 -2.78 -6.66 -11.30
C MET A 97 -3.56 -5.82 -12.31
N SER A 98 -3.05 -4.65 -12.75
CA SER A 98 -3.74 -3.87 -13.78
C SER A 98 -3.37 -4.33 -15.18
N ASP A 99 -2.07 -4.49 -15.44
CA ASP A 99 -1.54 -4.53 -16.80
C ASP A 99 -1.74 -5.91 -17.41
N GLU A 100 -1.44 -6.95 -16.63
CA GLU A 100 -1.47 -8.33 -17.13
C GLU A 100 -2.78 -9.04 -16.79
N MET A 101 -3.48 -8.67 -15.72
CA MET A 101 -4.74 -9.30 -15.33
C MET A 101 -6.00 -8.55 -15.82
N LYS A 102 -5.85 -7.36 -16.42
CA LYS A 102 -6.96 -6.47 -16.84
C LYS A 102 -8.02 -6.26 -15.75
N HIS A 103 -7.65 -6.39 -14.48
CA HIS A 103 -8.59 -6.22 -13.39
C HIS A 103 -8.88 -4.75 -13.15
N VAL A 104 -10.16 -4.43 -12.89
CA VAL A 104 -10.55 -3.10 -12.42
C VAL A 104 -10.05 -2.94 -11.00
N LEU A 105 -9.08 -2.03 -10.82
CA LEU A 105 -8.57 -1.69 -9.50
C LEU A 105 -9.64 -0.96 -8.70
N ARG A 106 -9.84 -1.36 -7.45
CA ARG A 106 -10.69 -0.62 -6.53
C ARG A 106 -9.99 0.66 -6.10
N PRO A 107 -10.70 1.72 -5.67
CA PRO A 107 -10.05 2.94 -5.18
C PRO A 107 -9.04 2.70 -4.05
N GLY A 108 -9.24 1.67 -3.22
CA GLY A 108 -8.25 1.25 -2.22
C GLY A 108 -6.96 0.67 -2.83
N ASP A 109 -7.06 -0.10 -3.92
CA ASP A 109 -5.89 -0.63 -4.64
C ASP A 109 -5.11 0.51 -5.30
N ILE A 110 -5.82 1.47 -5.89
CA ILE A 110 -5.25 2.66 -6.51
C ILE A 110 -4.51 3.51 -5.47
N ALA A 111 -5.13 3.75 -4.30
CA ALA A 111 -4.50 4.46 -3.18
C ALA A 111 -3.23 3.76 -2.68
N VAL A 112 -3.22 2.43 -2.64
CA VAL A 112 -2.03 1.65 -2.29
C VAL A 112 -0.95 1.77 -3.36
N ARG A 113 -1.31 1.70 -4.65
CA ARG A 113 -0.34 1.89 -5.74
C ARG A 113 0.28 3.28 -5.72
N LEU A 114 -0.50 4.31 -5.40
CA LEU A 114 -0.01 5.68 -5.26
C LEU A 114 1.05 5.80 -4.14
N ASP A 115 0.78 5.26 -2.95
CA ASP A 115 1.75 5.20 -1.83
C ASP A 115 3.02 4.41 -2.20
N LEU A 116 2.88 3.31 -2.94
CA LEU A 116 4.01 2.50 -3.39
C LEU A 116 4.86 3.23 -4.44
N THR A 117 4.23 3.85 -5.43
CA THR A 117 4.89 4.63 -6.47
C THR A 117 5.70 5.76 -5.84
N SER A 118 5.10 6.50 -4.91
CA SER A 118 5.78 7.57 -4.18
C SER A 118 7.02 7.09 -3.42
N LYS A 119 7.00 5.88 -2.85
CA LYS A 119 8.13 5.32 -2.10
C LYS A 119 9.24 4.72 -2.95
N VAL A 120 8.90 4.21 -4.14
CA VAL A 120 9.85 3.52 -5.02
C VAL A 120 10.45 4.49 -6.04
N HIS A 121 9.62 5.32 -6.65
CA HIS A 121 9.99 6.19 -7.76
C HIS A 121 9.99 7.69 -7.39
N GLY A 122 9.50 8.03 -6.21
CA GLY A 122 9.45 9.40 -5.72
C GLY A 122 8.12 10.10 -6.01
N LEU A 123 8.02 11.34 -5.50
CA LEU A 123 6.76 12.08 -5.50
C LEU A 123 6.26 12.45 -6.91
N GLU A 124 7.17 12.86 -7.80
CA GLU A 124 6.80 13.28 -9.16
C GLU A 124 6.10 12.16 -9.93
N GLU A 125 6.58 10.92 -9.79
CA GLU A 125 5.95 9.77 -10.43
C GLU A 125 4.61 9.40 -9.80
N ALA A 126 4.45 9.64 -8.50
CA ALA A 126 3.15 9.48 -7.85
C ALA A 126 2.14 10.51 -8.38
N GLU A 127 2.56 11.75 -8.64
CA GLU A 127 1.71 12.79 -9.25
C GLU A 127 1.30 12.40 -10.67
N ARG A 128 2.26 11.97 -11.50
CA ARG A 128 1.97 11.48 -12.86
C ARG A 128 0.99 10.31 -12.84
N TYR A 129 1.18 9.36 -11.91
CA TYR A 129 0.21 8.28 -11.74
C TYR A 129 -1.15 8.81 -11.31
N PHE A 130 -1.22 9.73 -10.35
CA PHE A 130 -2.48 10.32 -9.91
C PHE A 130 -3.24 11.02 -11.04
N ASP A 131 -2.54 11.77 -11.89
CA ASP A 131 -3.12 12.48 -13.02
C ASP A 131 -3.67 11.54 -14.09
N SER A 132 -3.06 10.36 -14.25
CA SER A 132 -3.53 9.31 -15.16
C SER A 132 -4.83 8.62 -14.69
N ILE A 133 -5.22 8.75 -13.42
CA ILE A 133 -6.42 8.10 -12.88
C ILE A 133 -7.67 8.82 -13.42
N PRO A 134 -8.69 8.08 -13.92
CA PRO A 134 -9.98 8.68 -14.28
C PRO A 134 -10.62 9.43 -13.10
N GLU A 135 -11.21 10.59 -13.35
CA GLU A 135 -11.77 11.45 -12.28
C GLU A 135 -12.83 10.71 -11.43
N SER A 136 -13.59 9.79 -12.04
CA SER A 136 -14.59 8.95 -11.34
C SER A 136 -13.99 8.03 -10.27
N LEU A 137 -12.69 7.73 -10.34
CA LEU A 137 -11.97 6.90 -9.38
C LEU A 137 -11.17 7.72 -8.36
N LYS A 138 -11.03 9.04 -8.56
CA LYS A 138 -10.39 9.96 -7.61
C LYS A 138 -11.33 10.29 -6.45
N VAL A 139 -11.62 9.28 -5.64
CA VAL A 139 -12.48 9.38 -4.46
C VAL A 139 -11.65 9.47 -3.17
N VAL A 140 -12.30 9.57 -2.01
CA VAL A 140 -11.68 9.81 -0.69
C VAL A 140 -10.39 9.02 -0.43
N PRO A 141 -10.30 7.70 -0.68
CA PRO A 141 -9.05 6.94 -0.45
C PRO A 141 -7.87 7.40 -1.31
N VAL A 142 -8.14 7.80 -2.57
CA VAL A 142 -7.09 8.18 -3.53
C VAL A 142 -6.55 9.57 -3.20
N TYR A 143 -7.44 10.54 -2.95
CA TYR A 143 -7.04 11.87 -2.48
C TYR A 143 -6.33 11.80 -1.11
N GLY A 144 -6.82 10.96 -0.19
CA GLY A 144 -6.17 10.74 1.10
C GLY A 144 -4.75 10.15 0.97
N ALA A 145 -4.53 9.26 0.00
CA ALA A 145 -3.20 8.74 -0.30
C ALA A 145 -2.29 9.81 -0.90
N LEU A 146 -2.79 10.66 -1.79
CA LEU A 146 -2.01 11.78 -2.35
C LEU A 146 -1.59 12.77 -1.25
N LEU A 147 -2.54 13.17 -0.39
CA LEU A 147 -2.27 14.02 0.76
C LEU A 147 -1.18 13.42 1.67
N TYR A 148 -1.28 12.11 1.94
CA TYR A 148 -0.27 11.40 2.72
C TYR A 148 1.10 11.40 2.04
N CYS A 149 1.16 11.25 0.72
CA CYS A 149 2.42 11.30 -0.04
C CYS A 149 3.09 12.68 0.10
N TYR A 150 2.32 13.78 -0.04
CA TYR A 150 2.84 15.13 0.17
C TYR A 150 3.32 15.37 1.60
N ALA A 151 2.55 14.93 2.59
CA ALA A 151 2.96 15.05 3.98
C ALA A 151 4.24 14.27 4.28
N LYS A 152 4.46 13.10 3.65
CA LYS A 152 5.70 12.32 3.82
C LYS A 152 6.91 12.93 3.15
N HIS A 153 6.72 13.72 2.11
CA HIS A 153 7.77 14.44 1.40
C HIS A 153 7.94 15.89 1.92
N ASN A 154 7.23 16.28 2.99
CA ASN A 154 7.22 17.63 3.55
C ASN A 154 6.84 18.73 2.53
N CYS A 155 6.00 18.40 1.55
CA CYS A 155 5.52 19.34 0.54
C CYS A 155 4.28 20.08 1.07
N LEU A 156 4.48 21.07 1.93
CA LEU A 156 3.40 21.76 2.65
C LEU A 156 2.36 22.38 1.71
N GLU A 157 2.80 23.21 0.77
CA GLU A 157 1.91 23.93 -0.16
C GLU A 157 1.02 22.98 -0.97
N LYS A 158 1.59 21.87 -1.46
CA LYS A 158 0.84 20.84 -2.20
C LYS A 158 -0.13 20.07 -1.30
N ALA A 159 0.26 19.79 -0.05
CA ALA A 159 -0.62 19.14 0.92
C ALA A 159 -1.83 20.02 1.26
N GLU A 160 -1.61 21.33 1.48
CA GLU A 160 -2.68 22.30 1.73
C GLU A 160 -3.63 22.42 0.54
N SER A 161 -3.09 22.52 -0.67
CA SER A 161 -3.89 22.58 -1.90
C SER A 161 -4.80 21.36 -2.06
N VAL A 162 -4.27 20.14 -1.87
CA VAL A 162 -5.09 18.92 -1.92
C VAL A 162 -6.08 18.85 -0.76
N PHE A 163 -5.71 19.32 0.43
CA PHE A 163 -6.60 19.33 1.58
C PHE A 163 -7.82 20.23 1.37
N GLU A 164 -7.62 21.45 0.86
CA GLU A 164 -8.73 22.34 0.48
C GLU A 164 -9.55 21.73 -0.67
N LYS A 165 -8.90 21.08 -1.65
CA LYS A 165 -9.65 20.37 -2.70
C LYS A 165 -10.55 19.28 -2.14
N MET A 166 -10.04 18.48 -1.19
CA MET A 166 -10.83 17.47 -0.49
C MET A 166 -11.99 18.08 0.31
N LYS A 167 -11.84 19.28 0.84
CA LYS A 167 -12.89 20.01 1.55
C LYS A 167 -14.00 20.44 0.60
N GLU A 168 -13.66 21.05 -0.54
CA GLU A 168 -14.61 21.42 -1.60
C GLU A 168 -15.44 20.23 -2.08
N LEU A 169 -14.80 19.06 -2.22
CA LEU A 169 -15.44 17.82 -2.65
C LEU A 169 -16.24 17.12 -1.52
N GLY A 170 -16.21 17.65 -0.30
CA GLY A 170 -16.88 17.05 0.86
C GLY A 170 -16.26 15.72 1.32
N PHE A 171 -14.97 15.50 1.04
CA PHE A 171 -14.24 14.28 1.35
C PHE A 171 -13.65 14.25 2.76
N LEU A 172 -13.63 15.38 3.47
CA LEU A 172 -13.10 15.50 4.83
C LEU A 172 -14.05 15.01 5.94
N LYS A 173 -14.74 13.89 5.70
CA LYS A 173 -15.66 13.26 6.67
C LYS A 173 -14.94 12.42 7.72
N VAL A 174 -13.67 12.08 7.48
CA VAL A 174 -12.88 11.15 8.31
C VAL A 174 -11.69 11.89 8.94
N PRO A 175 -11.37 11.66 10.24
CA PRO A 175 -10.29 12.36 10.95
C PRO A 175 -8.87 12.19 10.37
N LEU A 176 -8.67 11.18 9.51
CA LEU A 176 -7.35 10.81 8.99
C LEU A 176 -6.64 11.96 8.25
N CYS A 177 -7.37 12.74 7.47
CA CYS A 177 -6.81 13.85 6.68
C CYS A 177 -6.32 14.98 7.60
N TYR A 178 -7.12 15.32 8.62
CA TYR A 178 -6.74 16.30 9.64
C TYR A 178 -5.50 15.87 10.42
N ASN A 179 -5.45 14.61 10.86
CA ASN A 179 -4.28 14.07 11.54
C ASN A 179 -3.02 14.11 10.66
N THR A 180 -3.17 13.94 9.35
CA THR A 180 -2.06 14.03 8.41
C THR A 180 -1.53 15.46 8.32
N MET A 181 -2.42 16.45 8.19
CA MET A 181 -2.04 17.87 8.18
C MET A 181 -1.42 18.34 9.49
N LEU A 182 -2.02 18.00 10.63
CA LEU A 182 -1.49 18.36 11.95
C LEU A 182 -0.06 17.82 12.16
N ASN A 183 0.19 16.58 11.74
CA ASN A 183 1.54 16.01 11.79
C ASN A 183 2.52 16.75 10.88
N LEU A 184 2.10 17.12 9.67
CA LEU A 184 2.92 17.88 8.74
C LEU A 184 3.25 19.28 9.29
N TYR A 185 2.26 20.02 9.78
CA TYR A 185 2.48 21.33 10.41
C TYR A 185 3.42 21.24 11.61
N SER A 186 3.25 20.22 12.46
CA SER A 186 4.16 19.99 13.59
C SER A 186 5.60 19.72 13.14
N GLN A 187 5.79 19.00 12.04
CA GLN A 187 7.12 18.74 11.47
C GLN A 187 7.72 20.03 10.88
N MET A 188 6.94 20.80 10.13
CA MET A 188 7.42 22.06 9.53
C MET A 188 7.76 23.13 10.57
N GLY A 189 6.96 23.25 11.64
CA GLY A 189 7.23 24.15 12.76
C GLY A 189 8.51 23.80 13.53
N LYS A 190 8.88 22.51 13.60
CA LYS A 190 10.18 22.07 14.17
C LYS A 190 11.37 22.42 13.29
N HIS A 191 11.15 22.68 12.01
CA HIS A 191 12.19 23.00 11.02
C HIS A 191 12.22 24.49 10.62
N GLY A 192 11.50 25.37 11.32
CA GLY A 192 11.76 26.80 11.33
C GLY A 192 11.22 27.63 10.16
N LYS A 193 10.22 27.14 9.41
CA LYS A 193 9.44 28.04 8.53
C LYS A 193 8.20 28.55 9.29
N PRO A 194 7.97 29.87 9.37
CA PRO A 194 6.80 30.41 10.05
C PRO A 194 5.53 29.99 9.30
N LEU A 195 4.58 29.43 10.04
CA LEU A 195 3.23 29.13 9.56
C LEU A 195 2.58 30.47 9.19
N ARG A 196 2.24 30.69 7.92
CA ARG A 196 1.28 31.73 7.56
C ARG A 196 -0.11 31.17 7.82
N MET A 197 -0.72 31.63 8.92
CA MET A 197 -2.14 31.51 9.18
C MET A 197 -2.94 32.39 8.24
#